data_AF-A0ABD2V8Z0-F1
#
_entry.id   AF-A0ABD2V8Z0-F1
#
_cell.length_a   1.000
_cell.length_b   1.000
_cell.length_c   1.000
_cell.angle_alpha   90.00
_cell.angle_beta   90.00
_cell.angle_gamma   90.00
#
_symmetry.space_group_name_H-M   'P 1'
#
loop_
_entity.id
_entity.type
_entity.pdbx_description
1 polymer ?
#
loop_
_entity_poly.entity_id
_entity_poly.type
_entity_poly.pdbx_seq_one_letter_code
_entity_poly.pdbx_strand_id
1 'polypeptide(L)'
;MLIGLAATLFRAPPVTLYTFISRFSPNSHGFLSITPTRLFITAASLRRDENKEVDDYAELKEKVENLGICCNSVTPEEYTRLMCPKCKGGRSMGKCLSFHMSSKRNSALWRCFNIECGWAGQIPHNSMASDGVHQLGRMNFPRILTEESLKLEPLGDMLTAYFSKRMISKDTLKRNHVMQMAGDQIIIAFTYRRNGMLIGCKYRTLEKRFWQEKGADKVLYGLDDVREADEIIIVEGEIDKLSVEEAGFPNCVSVPNGAPQGIASKELLPLEEDTRFSYLWNCNECLEKASRIVLATDGDLPGQALAEELARRLGKERCWQVCWPKKDELSIYKDANEVLVNLGREALKEAIECAVPYEMQNLN
;
A
#
# COMPACT_ATOMS: atom_id res chain seq x y z
N MET A 1 -60.31 7.25 29.68
CA MET A 1 -60.01 6.06 30.49
C MET A 1 -58.57 5.65 30.20
N LEU A 2 -57.68 5.81 31.19
CA LEU A 2 -56.30 5.33 31.22
C LEU A 2 -56.27 3.83 31.52
N ILE A 3 -55.46 3.05 30.79
CA ILE A 3 -54.60 1.91 31.24
C ILE A 3 -53.62 1.67 30.06
N GLY A 4 -52.28 1.60 30.10
CA GLY A 4 -51.32 1.29 31.15
C GLY A 4 -50.63 -0.05 30.83
N LEU A 5 -49.54 -0.08 30.05
CA LEU A 5 -48.74 -1.28 29.78
C LEU A 5 -47.27 -1.05 30.09
N ALA A 6 -46.77 -1.85 31.03
CA ALA A 6 -45.53 -1.69 31.77
C ALA A 6 -44.32 -2.32 31.07
N ALA A 7 -43.18 -1.64 31.16
CA ALA A 7 -41.86 -2.11 30.77
C ALA A 7 -41.24 -2.98 31.88
N THR A 8 -40.70 -4.14 31.52
CA THR A 8 -39.97 -5.04 32.43
C THR A 8 -38.47 -4.84 32.25
N LEU A 9 -37.82 -4.31 33.28
CA LEU A 9 -36.37 -4.13 33.40
C LEU A 9 -35.73 -5.41 33.98
N PHE A 10 -34.78 -6.00 33.26
CA PHE A 10 -33.88 -7.03 33.81
C PHE A 10 -32.68 -6.37 34.50
N ARG A 11 -32.46 -6.74 35.78
CA ARG A 11 -31.47 -6.18 36.69
C ARG A 11 -30.35 -7.20 36.89
N ALA A 12 -29.11 -6.85 36.52
CA ALA A 12 -27.92 -7.68 36.79
C ALA A 12 -27.39 -7.48 38.23
N PRO A 13 -26.79 -8.49 38.88
CA PRO A 13 -26.27 -8.41 40.25
C PRO A 13 -24.86 -7.77 40.30
N PRO A 14 -24.43 -7.24 41.47
CA PRO A 14 -23.21 -6.45 41.62
C PRO A 14 -21.96 -7.33 41.74
N VAL A 15 -20.86 -6.90 41.14
CA VAL A 15 -19.52 -7.51 41.31
C VAL A 15 -18.68 -6.64 42.25
N THR A 16 -18.19 -7.29 43.30
CA THR A 16 -17.48 -6.74 44.46
C THR A 16 -16.07 -6.25 44.08
N LEU A 17 -15.76 -5.00 44.44
CA LEU A 17 -14.44 -4.39 44.32
C LEU A 17 -13.69 -4.55 45.66
N TYR A 18 -12.62 -5.34 45.70
CA TYR A 18 -11.75 -5.42 46.88
C TYR A 18 -10.59 -4.41 46.74
N THR A 19 -10.72 -3.29 47.47
CA THR A 19 -9.62 -2.38 47.78
C THR A 19 -9.11 -2.72 49.18
N PHE A 20 -7.86 -3.17 49.30
CA PHE A 20 -7.19 -3.27 50.59
C PHE A 20 -6.34 -2.02 50.81
N ILE A 21 -6.88 -1.11 51.61
CA ILE A 21 -6.14 -0.07 52.33
C ILE A 21 -6.14 -0.51 53.80
N SER A 22 -4.97 -0.69 54.41
CA SER A 22 -4.86 -0.74 55.88
C SER A 22 -3.83 0.26 56.37
N ARG A 23 -4.29 1.10 57.31
CA ARG A 23 -3.58 2.17 58.00
C ARG A 23 -2.63 1.64 59.08
N PHE A 24 -1.60 2.44 59.35
CA PHE A 24 -0.67 2.42 60.48
C PHE A 24 -1.33 2.40 61.87
N SER A 25 -0.67 1.78 62.88
CA SER A 25 0.01 2.42 64.05
C SER A 25 0.43 1.36 65.14
N PRO A 26 1.14 1.66 66.26
CA PRO A 26 2.56 1.33 66.48
C PRO A 26 2.84 0.53 67.80
N ASN A 27 4.14 0.40 68.16
CA ASN A 27 4.76 -0.19 69.37
C ASN A 27 5.20 -1.67 69.21
N SER A 28 6.42 -2.12 69.52
CA SER A 28 7.52 -1.55 70.32
C SER A 28 8.81 -2.40 70.18
N HIS A 29 9.94 -1.74 70.46
CA HIS A 29 11.26 -2.21 70.94
C HIS A 29 12.08 -3.28 70.17
N GLY A 30 13.32 -2.90 69.83
CA GLY A 30 14.48 -3.82 69.87
C GLY A 30 15.37 -3.81 68.64
N PHE A 31 16.40 -2.97 68.66
CA PHE A 31 17.52 -2.94 67.71
C PHE A 31 18.22 -4.31 67.60
N LEU A 32 18.46 -4.79 66.37
CA LEU A 32 19.68 -5.53 66.01
C LEU A 32 20.01 -5.25 64.53
N SER A 33 21.21 -4.71 64.33
CA SER A 33 21.84 -4.36 63.06
C SER A 33 22.13 -5.61 62.21
N ILE A 34 21.61 -5.66 60.97
CA ILE A 34 22.13 -6.53 59.90
C ILE A 34 22.20 -5.72 58.61
N THR A 35 23.39 -5.67 58.03
CA THR A 35 23.76 -5.02 56.78
C THR A 35 23.03 -5.61 55.57
N PRO A 36 22.69 -4.82 54.53
CA PRO A 36 22.16 -5.36 53.29
C PRO A 36 23.28 -6.04 52.52
N THR A 37 23.23 -7.37 52.43
CA THR A 37 24.01 -8.14 51.48
C THR A 37 23.61 -7.70 50.07
N ARG A 38 24.51 -6.99 49.38
CA ARG A 38 24.45 -6.84 47.93
C ARG A 38 24.47 -8.24 47.32
N LEU A 39 23.33 -8.70 46.81
CA LEU A 39 23.30 -9.80 45.86
C LEU A 39 24.02 -9.31 44.59
N PHE A 40 25.30 -9.65 44.49
CA PHE A 40 26.01 -9.63 43.23
C PHE A 40 25.38 -10.70 42.35
N ILE A 41 24.54 -10.28 41.40
CA ILE A 41 24.25 -11.09 40.22
C ILE A 41 25.57 -11.20 39.48
N THR A 42 26.20 -12.36 39.54
CA THR A 42 27.35 -12.69 38.70
C THR A 42 26.94 -12.54 37.24
N ALA A 43 27.72 -11.76 36.48
CA ALA A 43 27.61 -11.57 35.04
C ALA A 43 27.95 -12.86 34.26
N ALA A 44 27.20 -13.93 34.50
CA ALA A 44 27.46 -15.26 33.96
C ALA A 44 26.27 -15.84 33.17
N SER A 45 25.21 -15.07 32.88
CA SER A 45 24.04 -15.55 32.12
C SER A 45 23.72 -14.77 30.83
N LEU A 46 24.68 -14.02 30.28
CA LEU A 46 24.56 -13.38 28.95
C LEU A 46 25.80 -13.62 28.08
N ARG A 47 26.36 -14.82 28.12
CA ARG A 47 27.29 -15.26 27.06
C ARG A 47 26.47 -16.09 26.09
N ARG A 48 26.09 -15.47 24.95
CA ARG A 48 25.71 -16.25 23.77
C ARG A 48 26.93 -17.08 23.39
N ASP A 49 26.70 -18.34 23.08
CA ASP A 49 27.76 -19.29 22.74
C ASP A 49 28.35 -18.87 21.39
N GLU A 50 29.54 -18.28 21.38
CA GLU A 50 30.19 -17.74 20.17
C GLU A 50 30.32 -18.82 19.07
N ASN A 51 30.49 -20.08 19.46
CA ASN A 51 30.57 -21.21 18.54
C ASN A 51 29.25 -21.44 17.78
N LYS A 52 28.10 -21.20 18.41
CA LYS A 52 26.79 -21.39 17.77
C LYS A 52 26.47 -20.27 16.76
N GLU A 53 26.86 -19.03 17.05
CA GLU A 53 26.68 -17.91 16.11
C GLU A 53 27.53 -18.08 14.84
N VAL A 54 28.70 -18.71 14.95
CA VAL A 54 29.57 -19.01 13.80
C VAL A 54 28.95 -20.10 12.91
N ASP A 55 28.42 -21.17 13.50
CA ASP A 55 27.77 -22.26 12.75
C ASP A 55 26.47 -21.81 12.06
N ASP A 56 25.64 -21.03 12.75
CA ASP A 56 24.40 -20.47 12.21
C ASP A 56 24.65 -19.56 10.99
N TYR A 57 25.70 -18.73 11.06
CA TYR A 57 26.08 -17.84 9.97
C TYR A 57 26.66 -18.61 8.77
N ALA A 58 27.40 -19.68 9.01
CA ALA A 58 27.90 -20.55 7.95
C ALA A 58 26.74 -21.24 7.20
N GLU A 59 25.74 -21.74 7.92
CA GLU A 59 24.53 -22.35 7.32
C GLU A 59 23.72 -21.32 6.52
N LEU A 60 23.58 -20.09 7.01
CA LEU A 60 22.93 -19.01 6.26
C LEU A 60 23.67 -18.69 4.96
N LYS A 61 25.01 -18.61 5.02
CA LYS A 61 25.83 -18.36 3.84
C LYS A 61 25.63 -19.45 2.78
N GLU A 62 25.60 -20.72 3.19
CA GLU A 62 25.32 -21.84 2.28
C GLU A 62 23.94 -21.73 1.64
N LYS A 63 22.90 -21.41 2.41
CA LYS A 63 21.53 -21.20 1.87
C LYS A 63 21.48 -20.08 0.84
N VAL A 64 22.21 -18.99 1.07
CA VAL A 64 22.29 -17.87 0.12
C VAL A 64 23.06 -18.25 -1.15
N GLU A 65 24.16 -18.98 -1.02
CA GLU A 65 24.96 -19.45 -2.15
C GLU A 65 24.18 -20.44 -3.02
N ASN A 66 23.32 -21.28 -2.42
CA ASN A 66 22.40 -22.16 -3.14
C ASN A 66 21.35 -21.39 -3.98
N LEU A 67 21.08 -20.12 -3.67
CA LEU A 67 20.25 -19.23 -4.50
C LEU A 67 21.04 -18.60 -5.67
N GLY A 68 22.33 -18.91 -5.79
CA GLY A 68 23.25 -18.37 -6.79
C GLY A 68 23.77 -16.97 -6.46
N ILE A 69 23.58 -16.48 -5.22
CA ILE A 69 24.10 -15.19 -4.78
C ILE A 69 25.53 -15.39 -4.27
N CYS A 70 26.49 -14.68 -4.86
CA CYS A 70 27.90 -14.79 -4.49
C CYS A 70 28.21 -13.91 -3.27
N CYS A 71 28.52 -14.55 -2.14
CA CYS A 71 28.77 -13.89 -0.85
C CYS A 71 30.22 -13.44 -0.63
N ASN A 72 31.14 -13.73 -1.57
CA ASN A 72 32.58 -13.51 -1.38
C ASN A 72 32.99 -12.06 -1.11
N SER A 73 32.18 -11.10 -1.54
CA SER A 73 32.43 -9.66 -1.39
C SER A 73 31.39 -8.97 -0.51
N VAL A 74 30.68 -9.71 0.36
CA VAL A 74 29.63 -9.17 1.21
C VAL A 74 30.18 -8.88 2.60
N THR A 75 30.11 -7.62 3.01
CA THR A 75 30.34 -7.23 4.40
C THR A 75 29.05 -7.45 5.19
N PRO A 76 29.05 -8.20 6.30
CA PRO A 76 27.87 -8.37 7.14
C PRO A 76 27.34 -7.03 7.64
N GLU A 77 26.01 -6.93 7.79
CA GLU A 77 25.29 -5.72 8.24
C GLU A 77 25.33 -4.52 7.27
N GLU A 78 25.91 -4.68 6.08
CA GLU A 78 25.97 -3.66 5.03
C GLU A 78 25.25 -4.10 3.75
N TYR A 79 24.64 -3.14 3.07
CA TYR A 79 24.06 -3.39 1.74
C TYR A 79 25.16 -3.40 0.69
N THR A 80 25.20 -4.48 -0.09
CA THR A 80 26.14 -4.67 -1.19
C THR A 80 25.40 -4.76 -2.52
N ARG A 81 25.92 -4.11 -3.56
CA ARG A 81 25.44 -4.29 -4.93
C ARG A 81 26.17 -5.47 -5.57
N LEU A 82 25.41 -6.47 -6.00
CA LEU A 82 25.89 -7.72 -6.60
C LEU A 82 25.32 -7.93 -8.00
N MET A 83 25.89 -8.90 -8.71
CA MET A 83 25.30 -9.40 -9.95
C MET A 83 24.06 -10.24 -9.59
N CYS A 84 22.94 -9.99 -10.28
CA CYS A 84 21.75 -10.80 -10.06
C CYS A 84 21.91 -12.17 -10.74
N PRO A 85 21.71 -13.30 -10.03
CA PRO A 85 21.82 -14.62 -10.65
C PRO A 85 20.69 -14.93 -11.64
N LYS A 86 19.55 -14.22 -11.54
CA LYS A 86 18.39 -14.44 -12.43
C LYS A 86 18.55 -13.75 -13.78
N CYS A 87 18.90 -12.46 -13.80
CA CYS A 87 19.02 -11.70 -15.05
C CYS A 87 20.46 -11.41 -15.49
N LYS A 88 21.46 -11.73 -14.66
CA LYS A 88 22.89 -11.48 -14.94
C LYS A 88 23.19 -10.03 -15.33
N GLY A 89 22.45 -9.08 -14.76
CA GLY A 89 22.58 -7.64 -15.06
C GLY A 89 21.68 -7.13 -16.17
N GLY A 90 20.95 -8.01 -16.86
CA GLY A 90 20.11 -7.67 -18.02
C GLY A 90 20.92 -6.97 -19.12
N ARG A 91 20.29 -6.07 -19.87
CA ARG A 91 20.95 -5.36 -21.00
C ARG A 91 22.15 -4.51 -20.58
N SER A 92 22.14 -3.95 -19.37
CA SER A 92 23.25 -3.14 -18.84
C SER A 92 24.41 -3.98 -18.30
N MET A 93 24.23 -5.30 -18.14
CA MET A 93 25.21 -6.23 -17.57
C MET A 93 25.78 -5.76 -16.21
N GLY A 94 25.01 -4.93 -15.49
CA GLY A 94 25.44 -4.24 -14.28
C GLY A 94 25.05 -4.93 -12.97
N LYS A 95 25.69 -4.52 -11.87
CA LYS A 95 25.35 -4.96 -10.50
C LYS A 95 23.99 -4.41 -10.07
N CYS A 96 22.94 -5.15 -10.41
CA CYS A 96 21.54 -4.78 -10.21
C CYS A 96 20.91 -5.37 -8.94
N LEU A 97 21.54 -6.35 -8.29
CA LEU A 97 21.02 -6.96 -7.06
C LEU A 97 21.50 -6.16 -5.85
N SER A 98 20.59 -5.54 -5.11
CA SER A 98 20.91 -5.09 -3.75
C SER A 98 20.75 -6.29 -2.82
N PHE A 99 21.79 -6.58 -2.04
CA PHE A 99 21.85 -7.71 -1.13
C PHE A 99 22.32 -7.24 0.25
N HIS A 100 21.76 -7.81 1.31
CA HIS A 100 22.21 -7.57 2.67
C HIS A 100 22.10 -8.86 3.47
N MET A 101 23.09 -9.11 4.31
CA MET A 101 23.16 -10.29 5.15
C MET A 101 23.53 -9.87 6.57
N SER A 102 22.72 -10.28 7.54
CA SER A 102 22.94 -9.99 8.96
C SER A 102 23.44 -11.24 9.67
N SER A 103 24.64 -11.16 10.23
CA SER A 103 25.15 -12.21 11.11
C SER A 103 24.43 -12.18 12.45
N LYS A 104 24.08 -10.99 12.96
CA LYS A 104 23.40 -10.83 14.25
C LYS A 104 21.98 -11.39 14.28
N ARG A 105 21.29 -11.32 13.13
CA ARG A 105 19.90 -11.74 12.97
C ARG A 105 19.78 -13.01 12.13
N ASN A 106 20.88 -13.72 11.89
CA ASN A 106 20.97 -14.89 11.01
C ASN A 106 19.98 -14.85 9.83
N SER A 107 20.01 -13.76 9.05
CA SER A 107 19.04 -13.51 7.99
C SER A 107 19.67 -12.81 6.79
N ALA A 108 19.08 -13.04 5.61
CA ALA A 108 19.52 -12.45 4.35
C ALA A 108 18.34 -11.88 3.58
N LEU A 109 18.58 -10.84 2.77
CA LEU A 109 17.57 -10.16 1.98
C LEU A 109 18.14 -9.63 0.67
N TRP A 110 17.35 -9.70 -0.39
CA TRP A 110 17.76 -9.26 -1.72
C TRP A 110 16.61 -8.64 -2.52
N ARG A 111 16.97 -7.71 -3.41
CA ARG A 111 16.10 -7.17 -4.45
C ARG A 111 16.91 -6.81 -5.69
N CYS A 112 16.49 -7.33 -6.84
CA CYS A 112 17.01 -6.94 -8.14
C CYS A 112 16.29 -5.69 -8.62
N PHE A 113 17.06 -4.64 -8.89
CA PHE A 113 16.58 -3.36 -9.43
C PHE A 113 16.58 -3.33 -10.97
N ASN A 114 16.89 -4.46 -11.62
CA ASN A 114 16.62 -4.59 -13.05
C ASN A 114 15.11 -4.82 -13.23
N ILE A 115 14.45 -3.93 -13.96
CA ILE A 115 12.99 -3.87 -14.10
C ILE A 115 12.42 -5.10 -14.79
N GLU A 116 13.12 -5.65 -15.79
CA GLU A 116 12.72 -6.90 -16.48
C GLU A 116 12.86 -8.12 -15.54
N CYS A 117 13.65 -8.02 -14.46
CA CYS A 117 13.91 -9.11 -13.53
C CYS A 117 13.05 -9.06 -12.27
N GLY A 118 13.10 -7.95 -11.51
CA GLY A 118 12.36 -7.77 -10.26
C GLY A 118 12.65 -8.77 -9.13
N TRP A 119 13.54 -9.75 -9.33
CA TRP A 119 13.74 -10.86 -8.39
C TRP A 119 14.11 -10.39 -6.98
N ALA A 120 13.33 -10.80 -6.00
CA ALA A 120 13.51 -10.41 -4.61
C ALA A 120 13.16 -11.57 -3.67
N GLY A 121 13.63 -11.49 -2.43
CA GLY A 121 13.35 -12.50 -1.42
C GLY A 121 14.11 -12.27 -0.12
N GLN A 122 13.90 -13.17 0.84
CA GLN A 122 14.54 -13.14 2.14
C GLN A 122 14.69 -14.55 2.72
N ILE A 123 15.65 -14.71 3.63
CA ILE A 123 15.78 -15.84 4.56
C ILE A 123 15.59 -15.28 5.97
N PRO A 124 14.46 -15.56 6.65
CA PRO A 124 14.19 -15.04 7.99
C PRO A 124 14.95 -15.82 9.09
N HIS A 125 15.15 -15.17 10.25
CA HIS A 125 15.69 -15.83 11.44
C HIS A 125 14.73 -16.90 11.96
N ASN A 126 15.23 -18.11 12.15
CA ASN A 126 14.43 -19.22 12.67
C ASN A 126 14.53 -19.26 14.21
N SER A 127 13.61 -18.63 14.92
CA SER A 127 13.46 -18.85 16.36
C SER A 127 12.00 -18.78 16.79
N MET A 128 11.46 -19.94 17.14
CA MET A 128 10.28 -20.05 17.99
C MET A 128 10.63 -19.55 19.41
N ALA A 129 9.63 -18.93 20.06
CA ALA A 129 9.52 -18.60 21.49
C ALA A 129 10.11 -17.28 22.05
N SER A 130 9.16 -16.47 22.55
CA SER A 130 9.12 -15.60 23.75
C SER A 130 10.01 -14.35 23.90
N ASP A 131 9.28 -13.24 24.05
CA ASP A 131 9.34 -12.19 25.08
C ASP A 131 10.62 -11.35 25.29
N GLY A 132 10.42 -10.04 25.12
CA GLY A 132 11.23 -8.99 25.75
C GLY A 132 12.18 -8.25 24.80
N VAL A 133 11.67 -7.36 23.94
CA VAL A 133 12.52 -6.45 23.16
C VAL A 133 12.17 -4.99 23.48
N HIS A 134 12.96 -4.39 24.37
CA HIS A 134 13.11 -2.94 24.44
C HIS A 134 14.03 -2.46 23.30
N GLN A 135 13.45 -1.58 22.47
CA GLN A 135 14.04 -0.58 21.59
C GLN A 135 15.56 -0.60 21.35
N LEU A 136 15.94 -0.99 20.13
CA LEU A 136 17.03 -0.38 19.36
C LEU A 136 16.59 -0.30 17.89
N GLY A 137 16.97 0.80 17.23
CA GLY A 137 16.38 1.35 15.99
C GLY A 137 15.92 0.35 14.95
N ARG A 138 14.63 0.46 14.57
CA ARG A 138 14.05 -0.21 13.40
C ARG A 138 14.73 0.33 12.13
N MET A 139 15.74 -0.37 11.63
CA MET A 139 16.04 -0.30 10.20
C MET A 139 14.81 -0.85 9.46
N ASN A 140 14.16 0.00 8.65
CA ASN A 140 13.00 -0.36 7.86
C ASN A 140 13.41 -1.39 6.80
N PHE A 141 13.17 -2.67 7.08
CA PHE A 141 13.17 -3.69 6.04
C PHE A 141 12.03 -3.39 5.05
N PRO A 142 12.26 -3.44 3.73
CA PRO A 142 11.17 -3.37 2.77
C PRO A 142 10.30 -4.62 2.95
N ARG A 143 9.14 -4.45 3.60
CA ARG A 143 8.15 -5.52 3.81
C ARG A 143 7.71 -6.03 2.45
N ILE A 144 8.04 -7.27 2.11
CA ILE A 144 7.48 -7.93 0.93
C ILE A 144 5.98 -8.12 1.21
N LEU A 145 5.13 -7.48 0.41
CA LEU A 145 3.69 -7.65 0.52
C LEU A 145 3.27 -8.86 -0.32
N THR A 146 2.56 -9.78 0.32
CA THR A 146 1.84 -10.87 -0.32
C THR A 146 0.38 -10.85 0.10
N GLU A 147 -0.49 -11.49 -0.67
CA GLU A 147 -1.92 -11.61 -0.34
C GLU A 147 -2.10 -12.26 1.04
N GLU A 148 -1.32 -13.30 1.35
CA GLU A 148 -1.34 -13.98 2.65
C GLU A 148 -0.87 -13.05 3.78
N SER A 149 0.20 -12.28 3.55
CA SER A 149 0.74 -11.35 4.54
C SER A 149 -0.24 -10.23 4.92
N LEU A 150 -1.16 -9.92 4.01
CA LEU A 150 -2.23 -8.93 4.17
C LEU A 150 -3.58 -9.56 4.51
N LYS A 151 -3.64 -10.90 4.62
CA LYS A 151 -4.87 -11.67 4.85
C LYS A 151 -5.95 -11.33 3.82
N LEU A 152 -5.58 -11.26 2.55
CA LEU A 152 -6.51 -11.03 1.47
C LEU A 152 -7.12 -12.34 1.00
N GLU A 153 -8.39 -12.30 0.64
CA GLU A 153 -9.12 -13.42 0.05
C GLU A 153 -9.95 -12.95 -1.15
N PRO A 154 -10.38 -13.86 -2.04
CA PRO A 154 -11.28 -13.52 -3.14
C PRO A 154 -12.57 -12.87 -2.64
N LEU A 155 -13.17 -12.02 -3.48
CA LEU A 155 -14.44 -11.37 -3.16
C LEU A 155 -15.55 -12.39 -2.92
N GLY A 156 -16.24 -12.28 -1.77
CA GLY A 156 -17.45 -13.01 -1.47
C GLY A 156 -18.67 -12.47 -2.23
N ASP A 157 -19.80 -13.18 -2.13
CA ASP A 157 -21.02 -12.87 -2.88
C ASP A 157 -21.56 -11.46 -2.62
N MET A 158 -21.43 -10.97 -1.39
CA MET A 158 -21.96 -9.67 -1.02
C MET A 158 -21.18 -8.52 -1.67
N LEU A 159 -19.84 -8.59 -1.67
CA LEU A 159 -19.01 -7.60 -2.38
C LEU A 159 -19.10 -7.75 -3.90
N THR A 160 -19.22 -8.98 -4.40
CA THR A 160 -19.53 -9.23 -5.79
C THR A 160 -20.84 -8.54 -6.21
N ALA A 161 -21.90 -8.66 -5.41
CA ALA A 161 -23.18 -7.98 -5.66
C ALA A 161 -23.05 -6.46 -5.56
N TYR A 162 -22.22 -5.95 -4.65
CA TYR A 162 -21.92 -4.51 -4.53
C TYR A 162 -21.29 -3.95 -5.81
N PHE A 163 -20.35 -4.66 -6.43
CA PHE A 163 -19.73 -4.27 -7.69
C PHE A 163 -20.64 -4.48 -8.90
N SER A 164 -21.45 -5.55 -8.89
CA SER A 164 -22.44 -5.76 -9.94
C SER A 164 -23.48 -4.63 -10.02
N LYS A 165 -23.92 -4.07 -8.88
CA LYS A 165 -24.77 -2.86 -8.84
C LYS A 165 -24.09 -1.61 -9.42
N ARG A 166 -22.77 -1.62 -9.53
CA ARG A 166 -21.94 -0.59 -10.16
C ARG A 166 -21.59 -0.91 -11.60
N MET A 167 -22.24 -1.92 -12.18
CA MET A 167 -22.01 -2.40 -13.53
C MET A 167 -20.58 -2.92 -13.76
N ILE A 168 -19.89 -3.35 -12.70
CA ILE A 168 -18.55 -3.92 -12.79
C ILE A 168 -18.66 -5.45 -12.73
N SER A 169 -18.12 -6.11 -13.74
CA SER A 169 -18.17 -7.56 -13.93
C SER A 169 -17.16 -8.29 -13.04
N LYS A 170 -17.42 -9.58 -12.80
CA LYS A 170 -16.48 -10.46 -12.08
C LYS A 170 -15.13 -10.58 -12.80
N ASP A 171 -15.13 -10.55 -14.13
CA ASP A 171 -13.93 -10.67 -14.93
C ASP A 171 -13.03 -9.45 -14.77
N THR A 172 -13.61 -8.24 -14.81
CA THR A 172 -12.90 -6.99 -14.50
C THR A 172 -12.33 -7.00 -13.09
N LEU A 173 -13.11 -7.40 -12.08
CA LEU A 173 -12.62 -7.50 -10.69
C LEU A 173 -11.44 -8.46 -10.57
N LYS A 174 -11.53 -9.63 -11.23
CA LYS A 174 -10.47 -10.65 -11.21
C LYS A 174 -9.20 -10.17 -11.91
N ARG A 175 -9.34 -9.57 -13.11
CA ARG A 175 -8.20 -9.03 -13.88
C ARG A 175 -7.45 -7.94 -13.11
N ASN A 176 -8.19 -7.15 -12.35
CA ASN A 176 -7.68 -6.06 -11.53
C ASN A 176 -7.23 -6.46 -10.12
N HIS A 177 -7.29 -7.76 -9.80
CA HIS A 177 -6.95 -8.28 -8.49
C HIS A 177 -7.69 -7.54 -7.35
N VAL A 178 -8.97 -7.24 -7.55
CA VAL A 178 -9.81 -6.70 -6.48
C VAL A 178 -10.14 -7.83 -5.52
N MET A 179 -9.82 -7.64 -4.25
CA MET A 179 -9.93 -8.65 -3.19
C MET A 179 -10.70 -8.09 -2.01
N GLN A 180 -10.85 -8.89 -0.96
CA GLN A 180 -11.34 -8.44 0.34
C GLN A 180 -10.38 -8.83 1.45
N MET A 181 -10.46 -8.15 2.60
CA MET A 181 -9.77 -8.62 3.80
C MET A 181 -10.54 -9.79 4.42
N ALA A 182 -9.81 -10.82 4.84
CA ALA A 182 -10.38 -11.95 5.56
C ALA A 182 -10.89 -11.54 6.94
N GLY A 183 -12.00 -12.14 7.35
CA GLY A 183 -12.66 -11.94 8.64
C GLY A 183 -14.10 -11.45 8.50
N ASP A 184 -14.69 -11.05 9.63
CA ASP A 184 -16.13 -10.70 9.68
C ASP A 184 -16.45 -9.32 9.10
N GLN A 185 -15.44 -8.49 8.84
CA GLN A 185 -15.62 -7.14 8.34
C GLN A 185 -15.59 -7.10 6.82
N ILE A 186 -16.58 -6.43 6.22
CA ILE A 186 -16.64 -6.25 4.78
C ILE A 186 -15.73 -5.09 4.39
N ILE A 187 -14.52 -5.43 3.95
CA ILE A 187 -13.52 -4.47 3.50
C ILE A 187 -13.02 -4.86 2.13
N ILE A 188 -13.19 -3.96 1.16
CA ILE A 188 -12.66 -4.08 -0.19
C ILE A 188 -11.17 -3.74 -0.15
N ALA A 189 -10.36 -4.53 -0.85
CA ALA A 189 -8.92 -4.36 -0.99
C ALA A 189 -8.56 -4.19 -2.48
N PHE A 190 -8.04 -3.02 -2.84
CA PHE A 190 -7.47 -2.72 -4.15
C PHE A 190 -5.96 -2.95 -4.10
N THR A 191 -5.49 -3.98 -4.82
CA THR A 191 -4.08 -4.37 -4.79
C THR A 191 -3.26 -3.59 -5.83
N TYR A 192 -2.30 -2.79 -5.38
CA TYR A 192 -1.38 -2.06 -6.25
C TYR A 192 -0.22 -2.96 -6.63
N ARG A 193 -0.02 -3.12 -7.94
CA ARG A 193 0.95 -4.08 -8.48
C ARG A 193 1.96 -3.42 -9.40
N ARG A 194 3.15 -4.02 -9.44
CA ARG A 194 4.22 -3.71 -10.39
C ARG A 194 4.87 -5.01 -10.84
N ASN A 195 4.89 -5.25 -12.14
CA ASN A 195 5.35 -6.50 -12.76
C ASN A 195 4.65 -7.73 -12.14
N GLY A 196 3.36 -7.63 -11.86
CA GLY A 196 2.55 -8.67 -11.22
C GLY A 196 2.75 -8.79 -9.70
N MET A 197 3.76 -8.12 -9.12
CA MET A 197 4.05 -8.19 -7.68
C MET A 197 3.21 -7.21 -6.89
N LEU A 198 2.68 -7.64 -5.74
CA LEU A 198 1.98 -6.78 -4.80
C LEU A 198 2.95 -5.83 -4.10
N ILE A 199 2.77 -4.53 -4.28
CA ILE A 199 3.64 -3.49 -3.70
C ILE A 199 2.90 -2.49 -2.82
N GLY A 200 1.58 -2.49 -2.86
CA GLY A 200 0.72 -1.71 -1.98
C GLY A 200 -0.70 -2.24 -1.96
N CYS A 201 -1.48 -1.86 -0.96
CA CYS A 201 -2.90 -2.16 -0.94
C CYS A 201 -3.65 -0.96 -0.34
N LYS A 202 -4.75 -0.60 -0.98
CA LYS A 202 -5.69 0.41 -0.48
C LYS A 202 -6.99 -0.27 -0.13
N TYR A 203 -7.52 0.09 1.02
CA TYR A 203 -8.70 -0.51 1.57
C TYR A 203 -9.85 0.48 1.59
N ARG A 204 -11.06 -0.06 1.48
CA ARG A 204 -12.29 0.71 1.52
C ARG A 204 -13.39 -0.08 2.22
N THR A 205 -14.09 0.57 3.15
CA THR A 205 -15.38 0.05 3.66
C THR A 205 -16.55 0.50 2.77
N LEU A 206 -17.70 -0.15 2.90
CA LEU A 206 -18.91 0.25 2.18
C LEU A 206 -19.35 1.69 2.49
N GLU A 207 -19.07 2.17 3.71
CA GLU A 207 -19.33 3.52 4.21
C GLU A 207 -18.27 4.55 3.74
N LYS A 208 -17.45 4.20 2.75
CA LYS A 208 -16.44 5.08 2.14
C LYS A 208 -15.35 5.56 3.11
N ARG A 209 -14.89 4.70 4.02
CA ARG A 209 -13.65 4.93 4.79
C ARG A 209 -12.46 4.30 4.07
N PHE A 210 -11.36 5.04 3.94
CA PHE A 210 -10.20 4.62 3.16
C PHE A 210 -8.91 4.64 3.99
N TRP A 211 -8.04 3.66 3.75
CA TRP A 211 -6.67 3.66 4.26
C TRP A 211 -5.76 2.85 3.32
N GLN A 212 -4.45 2.98 3.49
CA GLN A 212 -3.45 2.29 2.67
C GLN A 212 -2.44 1.57 3.55
N GLU A 213 -1.81 0.53 3.00
CA GLU A 213 -0.66 -0.13 3.64
C GLU A 213 0.46 0.86 3.93
N LYS A 214 0.96 0.84 5.17
CA LYS A 214 2.01 1.75 5.62
C LYS A 214 3.36 1.33 5.04
N GLY A 215 4.10 2.32 4.53
CA GLY A 215 5.44 2.10 3.97
C GLY A 215 5.44 1.41 2.60
N ALA A 216 4.28 1.33 1.94
CA ALA A 216 4.17 0.92 0.54
C ALA A 216 4.63 2.04 -0.40
N ASP A 217 5.15 1.65 -1.56
CA ASP A 217 5.49 2.60 -2.63
C ASP A 217 4.20 3.24 -3.15
N LYS A 218 4.18 4.56 -3.28
CA LYS A 218 3.06 5.27 -3.91
C LYS A 218 3.17 5.09 -5.42
N VAL A 219 2.22 4.38 -6.01
CA VAL A 219 2.16 4.12 -7.46
C VAL A 219 0.73 4.29 -7.96
N LEU A 220 0.54 4.31 -9.27
CA LEU A 220 -0.77 4.27 -9.91
C LEU A 220 -1.40 2.87 -9.77
N TYR A 221 -2.71 2.81 -9.53
CA TYR A 221 -3.45 1.55 -9.57
C TYR A 221 -3.65 1.14 -11.04
N GLY A 222 -3.34 -0.11 -11.38
CA GLY A 222 -3.33 -0.57 -12.78
C GLY A 222 -2.03 -0.29 -13.55
N LEU A 223 -0.93 0.05 -12.85
CA LEU A 223 0.36 0.40 -13.47
C LEU A 223 0.84 -0.59 -14.55
N ASP A 224 0.64 -1.88 -14.34
CA ASP A 224 1.06 -2.92 -15.28
C ASP A 224 0.31 -2.87 -16.63
N ASP A 225 -0.91 -2.31 -16.64
CA ASP A 225 -1.74 -2.19 -17.85
C ASP A 225 -1.24 -1.11 -18.82
N VAL A 226 -0.41 -0.16 -18.34
CA VAL A 226 -0.01 1.03 -19.11
C VAL A 226 1.48 1.09 -19.44
N ARG A 227 2.25 0.06 -19.09
CA ARG A 227 3.73 0.05 -19.21
C ARG A 227 4.25 0.30 -20.64
N GLU A 228 3.50 -0.17 -21.64
CA GLU A 228 3.83 -0.04 -23.07
C GLU A 228 2.70 0.61 -23.87
N ALA A 229 1.80 1.37 -23.20
CA ALA A 229 0.67 2.01 -23.85
C ALA A 229 1.05 3.39 -24.40
N ASP A 230 0.70 3.66 -25.67
CA ASP A 230 0.89 4.98 -26.29
C ASP A 230 -0.12 6.02 -25.80
N GLU A 231 -1.29 5.55 -25.37
CA GLU A 231 -2.36 6.33 -24.75
C GLU A 231 -2.66 5.80 -23.34
N ILE A 232 -2.77 6.71 -22.36
CA ILE A 232 -3.09 6.38 -20.97
C ILE A 232 -4.30 7.19 -20.51
N ILE A 233 -5.26 6.55 -19.84
CA ILE A 233 -6.38 7.24 -19.18
C ILE A 233 -6.13 7.29 -17.68
N ILE A 234 -6.16 8.48 -17.08
CA ILE A 234 -5.99 8.68 -15.63
C ILE A 234 -7.32 9.12 -15.02
N VAL A 235 -7.83 8.33 -14.09
CA VAL A 235 -9.02 8.64 -13.27
C VAL A 235 -8.65 8.91 -11.81
N GLU A 236 -9.61 9.41 -11.03
CA GLU A 236 -9.37 9.69 -9.61
C GLU A 236 -9.41 8.43 -8.73
N GLY A 237 -10.44 7.58 -8.90
CA GLY A 237 -10.71 6.45 -8.02
C GLY A 237 -10.49 5.07 -8.65
N GLU A 238 -10.28 4.06 -7.79
CA GLU A 238 -10.11 2.68 -8.25
C GLU A 238 -11.38 2.14 -8.91
N ILE A 239 -12.57 2.53 -8.44
CA ILE A 239 -13.86 2.11 -9.04
C ILE A 239 -14.05 2.74 -10.42
N ASP A 240 -13.59 3.97 -10.63
CA ASP A 240 -13.65 4.64 -11.93
C ASP A 240 -12.74 3.95 -12.94
N LYS A 241 -11.58 3.45 -12.48
CA LYS A 241 -10.66 2.67 -13.33
C LYS A 241 -11.36 1.40 -13.83
N LEU A 242 -12.02 0.68 -12.91
CA LEU A 242 -12.80 -0.50 -13.26
C LEU A 242 -13.95 -0.14 -14.22
N SER A 243 -14.55 1.03 -14.06
CA SER A 243 -15.66 1.49 -14.91
C SER A 243 -15.21 1.82 -16.33
N VAL A 244 -14.06 2.50 -16.47
CA VAL A 244 -13.44 2.79 -17.76
C VAL A 244 -13.02 1.51 -18.48
N GLU A 245 -12.57 0.51 -17.75
CA GLU A 245 -12.28 -0.82 -18.31
C GLU A 245 -13.52 -1.54 -18.81
N GLU A 246 -14.66 -1.44 -18.11
CA GLU A 246 -15.95 -1.95 -18.61
C GLU A 246 -16.39 -1.27 -19.91
N ALA A 247 -15.93 -0.04 -20.17
CA ALA A 247 -16.13 0.66 -21.44
C ALA A 247 -15.12 0.28 -22.54
N GLY A 248 -14.22 -0.68 -22.27
CA GLY A 248 -13.29 -1.24 -23.25
C GLY A 248 -11.87 -0.67 -23.22
N PHE A 249 -11.51 0.10 -22.18
CA PHE A 249 -10.20 0.74 -22.07
C PHE A 249 -9.36 0.14 -20.93
N PRO A 250 -8.59 -0.93 -21.19
CA PRO A 250 -7.74 -1.53 -20.17
C PRO A 250 -6.53 -0.66 -19.81
N ASN A 251 -6.13 0.26 -20.69
CA ASN A 251 -5.06 1.25 -20.52
C ASN A 251 -5.45 2.42 -19.58
N CYS A 252 -6.17 2.11 -18.51
CA CYS A 252 -6.62 3.07 -17.52
C CYS A 252 -5.93 2.84 -16.17
N VAL A 253 -5.63 3.92 -15.46
CA VAL A 253 -5.02 3.92 -14.12
C VAL A 253 -5.72 4.91 -13.20
N SER A 254 -5.69 4.66 -11.89
CA SER A 254 -6.17 5.63 -10.90
C SER A 254 -5.05 6.18 -10.02
N VAL A 255 -5.20 7.43 -9.59
CA VAL A 255 -4.27 8.05 -8.64
C VAL A 255 -4.45 7.46 -7.23
N PRO A 256 -3.37 7.29 -6.44
CA PRO A 256 -3.49 6.65 -5.13
C PRO A 256 -4.14 7.54 -4.06
N ASN A 257 -3.93 8.87 -4.15
CA ASN A 257 -4.24 9.82 -3.07
C ASN A 257 -5.49 10.67 -3.29
N GLY A 258 -6.26 10.42 -4.37
CA GLY A 258 -7.39 11.23 -4.79
C GLY A 258 -7.04 12.71 -5.07
N ALA A 259 -8.06 13.52 -5.27
CA ALA A 259 -7.90 14.95 -5.57
C ALA A 259 -7.33 15.78 -4.40
N PRO A 260 -6.48 16.78 -4.68
CA PRO A 260 -6.07 17.77 -3.68
C PRO A 260 -7.24 18.69 -3.31
N GLN A 261 -7.13 19.40 -2.19
CA GLN A 261 -8.10 20.44 -1.82
C GLN A 261 -8.03 21.69 -2.72
N GLY A 262 -6.96 21.82 -3.51
CA GLY A 262 -6.75 22.91 -4.46
C GLY A 262 -5.44 22.73 -5.21
N ILE A 263 -5.21 23.61 -6.18
CA ILE A 263 -3.97 23.68 -6.98
C ILE A 263 -2.85 24.21 -6.08
N ALA A 264 -1.65 23.64 -6.18
CA ALA A 264 -0.49 24.13 -5.44
C ALA A 264 -0.16 25.58 -5.85
N SER A 265 0.66 26.28 -5.06
CA SER A 265 1.16 27.61 -5.41
C SER A 265 1.74 27.65 -6.83
N LYS A 266 1.82 28.85 -7.45
CA LYS A 266 2.17 29.04 -8.87
C LYS A 266 3.40 28.26 -9.36
N GLU A 267 4.36 27.98 -8.49
CA GLU A 267 5.56 27.21 -8.80
C GLU A 267 5.38 25.74 -8.39
N LEU A 268 5.75 24.83 -9.30
CA LEU A 268 5.82 23.41 -9.00
C LEU A 268 6.89 23.19 -7.92
N LEU A 269 6.55 22.41 -6.90
CA LEU A 269 7.53 22.01 -5.91
C LEU A 269 8.64 21.18 -6.57
N PRO A 270 9.88 21.27 -6.06
CA PRO A 270 10.94 20.35 -6.44
C PRO A 270 10.49 18.90 -6.27
N LEU A 271 11.03 18.05 -7.13
CA LEU A 271 10.69 16.63 -7.20
C LEU A 271 10.76 15.92 -5.85
N GLU A 272 11.80 16.18 -5.06
CA GLU A 272 11.99 15.54 -3.76
C GLU A 272 10.99 16.02 -2.69
N GLU A 273 10.35 17.17 -2.90
CA GLU A 273 9.46 17.82 -1.94
C GLU A 273 7.98 17.56 -2.23
N ASP A 274 7.64 17.17 -3.47
CA ASP A 274 6.27 16.93 -3.90
C ASP A 274 5.74 15.53 -3.48
N THR A 275 5.73 15.29 -2.19
CA THR A 275 5.31 14.00 -1.60
C THR A 275 3.88 13.58 -1.93
N ARG A 276 3.01 14.51 -2.37
CA ARG A 276 1.63 14.22 -2.77
C ARG A 276 1.57 13.57 -4.14
N PHE A 277 2.32 14.12 -5.10
CA PHE A 277 2.39 13.63 -6.47
C PHE A 277 3.54 12.65 -6.70
N SER A 278 4.18 12.15 -5.62
CA SER A 278 5.31 11.20 -5.69
C SER A 278 5.10 9.95 -6.52
N TYR A 279 3.84 9.56 -6.71
CA TYR A 279 3.46 8.45 -7.56
C TYR A 279 3.75 8.69 -9.04
N LEU A 280 3.73 9.93 -9.54
CA LEU A 280 4.02 10.23 -10.94
C LEU A 280 5.46 9.85 -11.27
N TRP A 281 6.42 10.21 -10.42
CA TRP A 281 7.83 9.90 -10.65
C TRP A 281 8.15 8.44 -10.39
N ASN A 282 7.49 7.83 -9.40
CA ASN A 282 7.57 6.39 -9.21
C ASN A 282 7.05 5.61 -10.43
N CYS A 283 6.23 6.22 -11.27
CA CYS A 283 5.66 5.65 -12.50
C CYS A 283 6.17 6.34 -13.77
N ASN A 284 7.28 7.10 -13.70
CA ASN A 284 7.70 7.99 -14.79
C ASN A 284 7.93 7.24 -16.11
N GLU A 285 8.51 6.04 -16.04
CA GLU A 285 8.88 5.24 -17.20
C GLU A 285 7.68 4.89 -18.11
N CYS A 286 6.48 4.69 -17.55
CA CYS A 286 5.28 4.45 -18.36
C CYS A 286 4.63 5.75 -18.82
N LEU A 287 4.68 6.81 -17.99
CA LEU A 287 4.05 8.10 -18.29
C LEU A 287 4.82 8.91 -19.35
N GLU A 288 6.15 8.80 -19.40
CA GLU A 288 6.96 9.49 -20.41
C GLU A 288 6.74 8.95 -21.82
N LYS A 289 6.53 7.63 -21.95
CA LYS A 289 6.27 6.98 -23.25
C LYS A 289 4.92 7.35 -23.85
N ALA A 290 3.93 7.64 -22.99
CA ALA A 290 2.59 8.00 -23.43
C ALA A 290 2.62 9.33 -24.21
N SER A 291 2.16 9.26 -25.45
CA SER A 291 2.01 10.41 -26.33
C SER A 291 0.69 11.14 -26.11
N ARG A 292 -0.33 10.42 -25.62
CA ARG A 292 -1.66 10.95 -25.30
C ARG A 292 -2.09 10.54 -23.89
N ILE A 293 -2.42 11.52 -23.07
CA ILE A 293 -2.87 11.30 -21.69
C ILE A 293 -4.27 11.86 -21.55
N VAL A 294 -5.25 10.99 -21.34
CA VAL A 294 -6.64 11.38 -21.12
C VAL A 294 -6.89 11.50 -19.61
N LEU A 295 -7.20 12.70 -19.15
CA LEU A 295 -7.56 13.04 -17.78
C LEU A 295 -9.07 12.92 -17.63
N ALA A 296 -9.49 11.88 -16.91
CA ALA A 296 -10.87 11.55 -16.60
C ALA A 296 -11.11 11.67 -15.08
N THR A 297 -10.70 12.80 -14.51
CA THR A 297 -10.91 13.12 -13.09
C THR A 297 -12.36 13.52 -12.81
N ASP A 298 -12.73 13.59 -11.53
CA ASP A 298 -14.09 13.95 -11.12
C ASP A 298 -14.49 15.35 -11.65
N GLY A 299 -15.75 15.49 -12.07
CA GLY A 299 -16.35 16.71 -12.58
C GLY A 299 -16.65 17.77 -11.50
N ASP A 300 -15.97 17.73 -10.36
CA ASP A 300 -16.09 18.70 -9.27
C ASP A 300 -14.81 19.53 -9.09
N LEU A 301 -14.84 20.51 -8.19
CA LEU A 301 -13.72 21.44 -7.99
C LEU A 301 -12.41 20.73 -7.58
N PRO A 302 -12.42 19.75 -6.66
CA PRO A 302 -11.22 18.94 -6.39
C PRO A 302 -10.72 18.17 -7.62
N GLY A 303 -11.61 17.51 -8.37
CA GLY A 303 -11.21 16.76 -9.57
C GLY A 303 -10.63 17.64 -10.67
N GLN A 304 -11.14 18.87 -10.83
CA GLN A 304 -10.54 19.89 -11.71
C GLN A 304 -9.15 20.32 -11.24
N ALA A 305 -8.97 20.53 -9.93
CA ALA A 305 -7.65 20.84 -9.37
C ALA A 305 -6.66 19.68 -9.58
N LEU A 306 -7.11 18.44 -9.47
CA LEU A 306 -6.30 17.26 -9.78
C LEU A 306 -5.88 17.24 -11.25
N ALA A 307 -6.82 17.48 -12.18
CA ALA A 307 -6.51 17.52 -13.61
C ALA A 307 -5.44 18.56 -13.93
N GLU A 308 -5.54 19.76 -13.38
CA GLU A 308 -4.56 20.83 -13.58
C GLU A 308 -3.18 20.46 -13.02
N GLU A 309 -3.12 19.89 -11.83
CA GLU A 309 -1.85 19.46 -11.23
C GLU A 309 -1.20 18.31 -12.01
N LEU A 310 -1.99 17.38 -12.55
CA LEU A 310 -1.53 16.32 -13.43
C LEU A 310 -1.01 16.90 -14.75
N ALA A 311 -1.80 17.73 -15.42
CA ALA A 311 -1.44 18.32 -16.72
C ALA A 311 -0.18 19.17 -16.63
N ARG A 312 -0.01 19.96 -15.56
CA ARG A 312 1.21 20.76 -15.32
C ARG A 312 2.48 19.91 -15.17
N ARG A 313 2.38 18.70 -14.60
CA ARG A 313 3.53 17.79 -14.37
C ARG A 313 3.80 16.86 -15.53
N LEU A 314 2.75 16.46 -16.24
CA LEU A 314 2.81 15.53 -17.36
C LEU A 314 3.02 16.24 -18.71
N GLY A 315 2.89 17.56 -18.78
CA GLY A 315 2.92 18.33 -20.03
C GLY A 315 1.51 18.50 -20.58
N LYS A 316 1.04 19.76 -20.62
CA LYS A 316 -0.34 20.10 -21.02
C LYS A 316 -0.62 19.76 -22.48
N GLU A 317 0.40 19.85 -23.31
CA GLU A 317 0.36 19.54 -24.75
C GLU A 317 0.06 18.07 -25.03
N ARG A 318 0.33 17.18 -24.06
CA ARG A 318 0.03 15.75 -24.12
C ARG A 318 -1.24 15.37 -23.37
N CYS A 319 -1.97 16.35 -22.82
CA CYS A 319 -3.15 16.08 -22.01
C CYS A 319 -4.46 16.39 -22.75
N TRP A 320 -5.45 15.53 -22.55
CA TRP A 320 -6.83 15.68 -23.00
C TRP A 320 -7.75 15.56 -21.80
N GLN A 321 -8.76 16.41 -21.68
CA GLN A 321 -9.72 16.38 -20.59
C GLN A 321 -11.03 15.74 -21.05
N VAL A 322 -11.54 14.80 -20.26
CA VAL A 322 -12.89 14.27 -20.44
C VAL A 322 -13.91 15.31 -19.98
N CYS A 323 -14.91 15.55 -20.83
CA CYS A 323 -16.09 16.33 -20.50
C CYS A 323 -17.22 15.37 -20.15
N TRP A 324 -17.56 15.25 -18.86
CA TRP A 324 -18.61 14.34 -18.44
C TRP A 324 -19.99 14.76 -19.00
N PRO A 325 -20.84 13.80 -19.41
CA PRO A 325 -22.16 14.10 -19.96
C PRO A 325 -23.03 14.88 -18.98
N LYS A 326 -23.92 15.72 -19.52
CA LYS A 326 -24.95 16.41 -18.73
C LYS A 326 -25.93 15.39 -18.15
N LYS A 327 -26.27 15.56 -16.88
CA LYS A 327 -27.36 14.86 -16.21
C LYS A 327 -28.67 15.61 -16.39
N ASP A 328 -28.59 16.94 -16.29
CA ASP A 328 -29.67 17.89 -16.55
C ASP A 328 -29.06 19.23 -17.00
N GLU A 329 -29.88 20.29 -17.08
CA GLU A 329 -29.44 21.62 -17.51
C GLU A 329 -28.41 22.27 -16.57
N LEU A 330 -28.33 21.84 -15.32
CA LEU A 330 -27.52 22.47 -14.26
C LEU A 330 -26.40 21.59 -13.71
N SER A 331 -26.41 20.29 -14.04
CA SER A 331 -25.45 19.32 -13.50
C SER A 331 -24.96 18.33 -14.55
N ILE A 332 -23.74 17.86 -14.33
CA ILE A 332 -23.09 16.79 -15.08
C ILE A 332 -22.98 15.54 -14.21
N TYR A 333 -22.77 14.39 -14.83
CA TYR A 333 -22.32 13.22 -14.09
C TYR A 333 -20.94 13.49 -13.49
N LYS A 334 -20.72 13.02 -12.27
CA LYS A 334 -19.52 13.37 -11.50
C LYS A 334 -18.29 12.59 -11.96
N ASP A 335 -18.44 11.30 -12.22
CA ASP A 335 -17.31 10.40 -12.45
C ASP A 335 -17.66 9.29 -13.45
N ALA A 336 -16.66 8.47 -13.80
CA ALA A 336 -16.83 7.39 -14.76
C ALA A 336 -17.87 6.36 -14.31
N ASN A 337 -17.90 6.03 -13.01
CA ASN A 337 -18.86 5.04 -12.50
C ASN A 337 -20.30 5.56 -12.57
N GLU A 338 -20.54 6.83 -12.28
CA GLU A 338 -21.86 7.43 -12.44
C GLU A 338 -22.33 7.38 -13.90
N VAL A 339 -21.46 7.70 -14.86
CA VAL A 339 -21.81 7.58 -16.29
C VAL A 339 -22.12 6.13 -16.66
N LEU A 340 -21.27 5.18 -16.25
CA LEU A 340 -21.45 3.77 -16.54
C LEU A 340 -22.79 3.23 -15.98
N VAL A 341 -23.12 3.57 -14.73
CA VAL A 341 -24.32 3.09 -14.04
C VAL A 341 -25.60 3.66 -14.65
N ASN A 342 -25.59 4.95 -15.04
CA ASN A 342 -26.80 5.65 -15.47
C ASN A 342 -27.00 5.65 -16.99
N LEU A 343 -25.92 5.73 -17.77
CA LEU A 343 -25.97 5.85 -19.23
C LEU A 343 -25.42 4.61 -19.96
N GLY A 344 -24.69 3.74 -19.26
CA GLY A 344 -24.15 2.50 -19.82
C GLY A 344 -22.77 2.64 -20.46
N ARG A 345 -22.26 1.51 -20.96
CA ARG A 345 -20.88 1.36 -21.47
C ARG A 345 -20.59 2.23 -22.69
N GLU A 346 -21.51 2.30 -23.65
CA GLU A 346 -21.31 3.08 -24.88
C GLU A 346 -21.20 4.59 -24.59
N ALA A 347 -22.02 5.11 -23.68
CA ALA A 347 -21.95 6.52 -23.30
C ALA A 347 -20.66 6.87 -22.56
N LEU A 348 -20.19 5.98 -21.67
CA LEU A 348 -18.87 6.16 -21.03
C LEU A 348 -17.76 6.11 -22.08
N LYS A 349 -17.81 5.16 -23.01
CA LYS A 349 -16.84 5.05 -24.10
C LYS A 349 -16.78 6.32 -24.95
N GLU A 350 -17.93 6.81 -25.39
CA GLU A 350 -18.03 8.05 -26.15
C GLU A 350 -17.44 9.25 -25.38
N ALA A 351 -17.72 9.36 -24.08
CA ALA A 351 -17.17 10.43 -23.24
C ALA A 351 -15.63 10.40 -23.18
N ILE A 352 -15.02 9.20 -23.11
CA ILE A 352 -13.56 9.04 -23.14
C ILE A 352 -12.99 9.37 -24.53
N GLU A 353 -13.58 8.85 -25.60
CA GLU A 353 -13.10 9.07 -26.98
C GLU A 353 -13.19 10.54 -27.41
N CYS A 354 -14.23 11.24 -26.96
CA CYS A 354 -14.49 12.66 -27.21
C CYS A 354 -13.74 13.62 -26.27
N ALA A 355 -12.77 13.13 -25.47
CA ALA A 355 -11.93 13.99 -24.64
C ALA A 355 -11.26 15.08 -25.49
N VAL A 356 -11.24 16.30 -24.97
CA VAL A 356 -10.77 17.49 -25.70
C VAL A 356 -9.35 17.88 -25.26
N PRO A 357 -8.49 18.41 -26.15
CA PRO A 357 -7.16 18.90 -25.77
C PRO A 357 -7.22 19.88 -24.59
N TYR A 358 -6.36 19.65 -23.59
CA TYR A 358 -6.39 20.37 -22.31
C TYR A 358 -6.11 21.88 -22.49
N GLU A 359 -5.26 22.25 -23.44
CA GLU A 359 -4.93 23.66 -23.73
C GLU A 359 -6.13 24.45 -24.28
N MET A 360 -7.05 23.81 -25.00
CA MET A 360 -8.21 24.50 -25.59
C MET A 360 -9.28 24.87 -24.57
N GLN A 361 -9.25 24.31 -23.35
CA GLN A 361 -10.18 24.68 -22.29
C GLN A 361 -9.79 25.98 -21.56
N ASN A 362 -8.51 26.38 -21.60
CA ASN A 362 -8.00 27.58 -20.90
C ASN A 362 -8.11 28.87 -21.73
N LEU A 363 -8.73 28.82 -22.91
CA LEU A 363 -8.87 29.93 -23.85
C LEU A 363 -10.25 30.59 -23.83
N ASN A 364 -11.18 30.15 -22.97
CA ASN A 364 -12.56 30.65 -22.89
C ASN A 364 -12.87 31.35 -21.57
#